data_AF-A0A8R1DLG7-F1
#
_entry.id   AF-A0A8R1DLG7-F1
#
_cell.length_a   1.000
_cell.length_b   1.000
_cell.length_c   1.000
_cell.angle_alpha   90.00
_cell.angle_beta   90.00
_cell.angle_gamma   90.00
#
_symmetry.space_group_name_H-M   'P 1'
#
loop_
_entity.id
_entity.type
_entity.pdbx_description
1 polymer ?
#
loop_
_entity_poly.entity_id
_entity_poly.type
_entity_poly.pdbx_seq_one_letter_code
_entity_poly.pdbx_strand_id
1 'polypeptide(L)'
;MTPKVLLPKSEQTTPLFGERSSNKRLLEERRRLVSHFLNDEGLFPNSQEINKFQEKHHEVFPTRSSLILKIREVRQRKMSNGNESLIDPNYKPTLDNIISAIYDKYPLQNELPTSTFSPSTELIDITV
;
A
#
# COMPACT_ATOMS: atom_id res chain seq x y z
N MET A 1 50.74 -19.59 30.37
CA MET A 1 50.60 -19.18 28.95
C MET A 1 49.14 -19.31 28.58
N THR A 2 48.46 -18.20 28.31
CA THR A 2 47.03 -18.15 27.95
C THR A 2 46.84 -18.39 26.44
N PRO A 3 45.88 -19.23 26.00
CA PRO A 3 45.44 -19.19 24.61
C PRO A 3 44.39 -18.08 24.43
N LYS A 4 44.65 -17.16 23.50
CA LYS A 4 43.67 -16.18 23.03
C LYS A 4 42.64 -16.89 22.14
N VAL A 5 41.39 -16.89 22.57
CA VAL A 5 40.24 -17.28 21.73
C VAL A 5 39.98 -16.13 20.73
N LEU A 6 40.18 -16.39 19.43
CA LEU A 6 39.77 -15.46 18.37
C LEU A 6 38.31 -15.74 18.02
N LEU A 7 37.48 -14.71 18.21
CA LEU A 7 36.09 -14.63 17.83
C LEU A 7 35.96 -14.56 16.29
N PRO A 8 35.18 -15.42 15.61
CA PRO A 8 34.86 -15.21 14.20
C PRO A 8 33.85 -14.06 14.08
N LYS A 9 34.26 -13.00 13.37
CA LYS A 9 33.42 -11.89 12.94
C LYS A 9 32.30 -12.44 12.05
N SER A 10 31.09 -11.94 12.28
CA SER A 10 29.90 -12.13 11.46
C SER A 10 30.20 -11.93 9.97
N GLU A 11 30.02 -12.99 9.17
CA GLU A 11 30.10 -12.94 7.72
C GLU A 11 28.98 -12.05 7.17
N GLN A 12 29.36 -10.86 6.76
CA GLN A 12 28.54 -9.99 5.94
C GLN A 12 28.51 -10.58 4.53
N THR A 13 27.54 -11.44 4.25
CA THR A 13 27.27 -11.98 2.91
C THR A 13 26.86 -10.83 1.99
N THR A 14 27.84 -10.27 1.30
CA THR A 14 27.63 -9.29 0.24
C THR A 14 27.03 -10.06 -0.94
N PRO A 15 25.77 -9.79 -1.36
CA PRO A 15 25.16 -10.58 -2.41
C PRO A 15 25.91 -10.34 -3.72
N LEU A 16 26.42 -11.43 -4.27
CA LEU A 16 27.19 -11.50 -5.51
C LEU A 16 26.44 -10.78 -6.63
N PHE A 17 27.17 -9.96 -7.39
CA PHE A 17 26.63 -9.09 -8.44
C PHE A 17 25.78 -9.82 -9.50
N GLY A 18 26.01 -11.12 -9.72
CA GLY A 18 25.19 -11.97 -10.59
C GLY A 18 23.77 -12.25 -10.04
N GLU A 19 23.63 -12.39 -8.73
CA GLU A 19 22.34 -12.65 -8.07
C GLU A 19 21.45 -11.40 -8.03
N ARG A 20 22.06 -10.21 -7.97
CA ARG A 20 21.32 -8.94 -8.12
C ARG A 20 20.68 -8.80 -9.50
N SER A 21 21.33 -9.36 -10.52
CA SER A 21 20.88 -9.26 -11.91
C SER A 21 19.75 -10.24 -12.22
N SER A 22 19.80 -11.47 -11.69
CA SER A 22 18.71 -12.44 -11.80
C SER A 22 17.45 -11.97 -11.04
N ASN A 23 17.63 -11.43 -9.83
CA ASN A 23 16.53 -10.85 -9.06
C ASN A 23 15.86 -9.69 -9.79
N LYS A 24 16.64 -8.79 -10.42
CA LYS A 24 16.09 -7.71 -11.25
C LYS A 24 15.27 -8.23 -12.44
N ARG A 25 15.77 -9.25 -13.15
CA ARG A 25 15.05 -9.85 -14.29
C ARG A 25 13.72 -10.47 -13.86
N LEU A 26 13.73 -11.24 -12.77
CA LEU A 26 12.52 -11.86 -12.22
C LEU A 26 11.49 -10.80 -11.76
N LEU A 27 11.95 -9.70 -11.16
CA LEU A 27 11.07 -8.60 -10.75
C LEU A 27 10.40 -7.91 -11.95
N GLU A 28 11.15 -7.67 -13.02
CA GLU A 28 10.60 -7.10 -14.25
C GLU A 28 9.63 -8.04 -14.95
N GLU A 29 9.94 -9.34 -14.99
CA GLU A 29 9.04 -10.37 -15.51
C GLU A 29 7.70 -10.38 -14.75
N ARG A 30 7.76 -10.43 -13.41
CA ARG A 30 6.57 -10.35 -12.53
C ARG A 30 5.73 -9.12 -12.85
N ARG A 31 6.38 -7.96 -13.02
CA ARG A 31 5.71 -6.69 -13.30
C ARG A 31 5.02 -6.72 -14.67
N ARG A 32 5.70 -7.23 -15.70
CA ARG A 32 5.18 -7.34 -17.06
C ARG A 32 3.95 -8.26 -17.10
N LEU A 33 4.05 -9.44 -16.48
CA LEU A 33 2.97 -10.41 -16.40
C LEU A 33 1.71 -9.83 -15.73
N VAL A 34 1.87 -9.22 -14.55
CA VAL A 34 0.74 -8.64 -13.82
C VAL A 34 0.17 -7.40 -14.52
N SER A 35 1.01 -6.58 -15.16
CA SER A 35 0.51 -5.44 -15.93
C SER A 35 -0.36 -5.87 -17.11
N HIS A 36 0.05 -6.91 -17.83
CA HIS A 36 -0.75 -7.47 -18.93
C HIS A 36 -2.05 -8.08 -18.41
N PHE A 37 -1.98 -8.90 -17.36
CA PHE A 37 -3.16 -9.49 -16.72
C PHE A 37 -4.19 -8.44 -16.28
N LEU A 38 -3.74 -7.33 -15.66
CA LEU A 38 -4.62 -6.24 -15.26
C LEU A 38 -5.11 -5.35 -16.41
N ASN A 39 -4.47 -5.40 -17.58
CA ASN A 39 -4.99 -4.74 -18.77
C ASN A 39 -6.11 -5.57 -19.41
N ASP A 40 -6.00 -6.91 -19.34
CA ASP A 40 -6.95 -7.82 -19.96
C ASP A 40 -8.19 -8.04 -19.09
N GLU A 41 -8.02 -8.39 -17.80
CA GLU A 41 -9.12 -8.62 -16.84
C GLU A 41 -9.64 -7.33 -16.19
N GLY A 42 -8.87 -6.24 -16.29
CA GLY A 42 -9.15 -4.97 -15.65
C GLY A 42 -8.53 -4.80 -14.25
N LEU A 43 -8.84 -3.67 -13.63
CA LEU A 43 -8.18 -3.23 -12.38
C LEU A 43 -8.54 -4.08 -11.15
N PHE A 44 -9.64 -4.84 -11.22
CA PHE A 44 -10.15 -5.72 -10.18
C PHE A 44 -10.48 -7.10 -10.79
N PRO A 45 -9.47 -7.96 -11.03
CA PRO A 45 -9.70 -9.30 -11.52
C PRO A 45 -10.47 -10.13 -10.50
N ASN A 46 -11.27 -11.07 -10.97
CA ASN A 46 -12.07 -11.94 -10.13
C ASN A 46 -11.20 -13.03 -9.45
N SER A 47 -11.76 -13.70 -8.44
CA SER A 47 -11.03 -14.71 -7.65
C SER A 47 -10.59 -15.94 -8.48
N GLN A 48 -11.37 -16.34 -9.48
CA GLN A 48 -11.10 -17.46 -10.39
C GLN A 48 -9.98 -17.12 -11.38
N GLU A 49 -10.00 -15.93 -11.97
CA GLU A 49 -8.96 -15.42 -12.89
C GLU A 49 -7.61 -15.37 -12.18
N ILE A 50 -7.58 -14.86 -10.94
CA ILE A 50 -6.36 -14.80 -10.12
C ILE A 50 -5.81 -16.20 -9.84
N ASN A 51 -6.66 -17.17 -9.48
CA ASN A 51 -6.22 -18.56 -9.26
C ASN A 51 -5.64 -19.16 -10.54
N LYS A 52 -6.38 -19.08 -11.64
CA LYS A 52 -5.95 -19.62 -12.93
C LYS A 52 -4.62 -19.00 -13.39
N PHE A 53 -4.47 -17.69 -13.19
CA PHE A 53 -3.23 -16.98 -13.51
C PHE A 53 -2.07 -17.43 -12.63
N GLN A 54 -2.31 -17.63 -11.32
CA GLN A 54 -1.29 -18.09 -10.39
C GLN A 54 -0.84 -19.52 -10.70
N GLU A 55 -1.77 -20.43 -10.98
CA GLU A 55 -1.46 -21.81 -11.38
C GLU A 55 -0.62 -21.84 -12.66
N LYS A 56 -0.99 -21.02 -13.66
CA LYS A 56 -0.24 -20.90 -14.92
C LYS A 56 1.17 -20.33 -14.74
N HIS A 57 1.37 -19.47 -13.74
CA HIS A 57 2.63 -18.77 -13.50
C HIS A 57 3.23 -19.11 -12.12
N HIS A 58 3.08 -20.36 -11.68
CA HIS A 58 3.52 -20.80 -10.35
C HIS A 58 5.03 -20.61 -10.11
N GLU A 59 5.86 -20.77 -11.15
CA GLU A 59 7.32 -20.55 -11.06
C GLU A 59 7.66 -19.09 -10.69
N VAL A 60 6.82 -18.16 -11.11
CA VAL A 60 7.00 -16.72 -10.89
C VAL A 60 6.28 -16.27 -9.62
N PHE A 61 5.09 -16.81 -9.36
CA PHE A 61 4.23 -16.55 -8.21
C PHE A 61 3.89 -17.86 -7.48
N PRO A 62 4.73 -18.30 -6.54
CA PRO A 62 4.55 -19.60 -5.87
C PRO A 62 3.32 -19.64 -4.97
N THR A 63 2.84 -18.48 -4.51
CA THR A 63 1.64 -18.40 -3.67
C THR A 63 0.66 -17.36 -4.21
N ARG A 64 -0.64 -17.61 -4.04
CA ARG A 64 -1.70 -16.64 -4.35
C ARG A 64 -1.46 -15.29 -3.65
N SER A 65 -1.03 -15.31 -2.39
CA SER A 65 -0.71 -14.09 -1.64
C SER A 65 0.35 -13.23 -2.32
N SER A 66 1.40 -13.85 -2.89
CA SER A 66 2.45 -13.13 -3.61
C SER A 66 1.93 -12.42 -4.86
N LEU A 67 1.02 -13.06 -5.61
CA LEU A 67 0.36 -12.48 -6.78
C LEU A 67 -0.55 -11.32 -6.38
N ILE A 68 -1.37 -11.48 -5.33
CA ILE A 68 -2.24 -10.41 -4.82
C ILE A 68 -1.44 -9.17 -4.44
N LEU A 69 -0.33 -9.34 -3.72
CA LEU A 69 0.54 -8.23 -3.36
C LEU A 69 1.09 -7.53 -4.62
N LYS A 70 1.52 -8.30 -5.62
CA LYS A 70 2.02 -7.72 -6.87
C LYS A 70 0.92 -6.98 -7.64
N ILE A 71 -0.31 -7.50 -7.68
CA ILE A 71 -1.47 -6.83 -8.26
C ILE A 71 -1.74 -5.49 -7.58
N ARG A 72 -1.72 -5.46 -6.23
CA ARG A 72 -1.92 -4.23 -5.44
C ARG A 72 -0.83 -3.21 -5.75
N GLU A 73 0.43 -3.63 -5.79
CA GLU A 73 1.58 -2.76 -6.12
C GLU A 73 1.44 -2.15 -7.53
N VAL A 74 1.21 -3.00 -8.54
CA VAL A 74 1.10 -2.55 -9.95
C VAL A 74 -0.04 -1.57 -10.10
N ARG A 75 -1.16 -1.83 -9.42
CA ARG A 75 -2.31 -0.93 -9.43
C ARG A 75 -2.03 0.41 -8.78
N GLN A 76 -1.44 0.40 -7.58
CA GLN A 76 -1.04 1.63 -6.90
C GLN A 76 -0.12 2.44 -7.79
N ARG A 77 0.88 1.81 -8.42
CA ARG A 77 1.77 2.48 -9.38
C ARG A 77 1.03 3.03 -10.61
N LYS A 78 0.08 2.30 -11.19
CA LYS A 78 -0.74 2.80 -12.32
C LYS A 78 -1.56 4.02 -11.91
N MET A 79 -2.12 4.03 -10.69
CA MET A 79 -2.84 5.18 -10.16
C MET A 79 -1.86 6.34 -9.95
N SER A 80 -0.78 6.11 -9.19
CA SER A 80 0.26 7.11 -8.89
C SER A 80 0.83 7.79 -10.13
N ASN A 81 1.12 7.02 -11.19
CA ASN A 81 1.65 7.56 -12.44
C ASN A 81 0.61 8.39 -13.20
N GLY A 82 -0.69 8.11 -13.03
CA GLY A 82 -1.78 8.93 -13.57
C GLY A 82 -2.00 10.24 -12.81
N ASN A 83 -1.53 10.34 -11.56
CA ASN A 83 -1.55 11.57 -10.77
C ASN A 83 -0.19 12.29 -10.68
N GLU A 84 0.89 11.72 -11.22
CA GLU A 84 2.20 12.38 -11.32
C GLU A 84 2.18 13.54 -12.35
N SER A 85 1.17 13.61 -13.24
CA SER A 85 1.01 14.73 -14.16
C SER A 85 0.35 15.98 -13.56
N LEU A 86 0.01 15.98 -12.26
CA LEU A 86 -0.53 17.16 -11.54
C LEU A 86 0.26 17.53 -10.29
N ILE A 87 1.30 16.77 -9.94
CA ILE A 87 2.07 16.98 -8.72
C ILE A 87 3.54 17.08 -9.14
N ASP A 88 4.04 18.30 -9.13
CA ASP A 88 5.45 18.65 -9.38
C ASP A 88 6.39 17.66 -8.64
N PRO A 89 7.46 17.11 -9.25
CA PRO A 89 8.37 16.15 -8.59
C PRO A 89 9.04 16.67 -7.31
N ASN A 90 8.91 17.97 -7.02
CA ASN A 90 9.35 18.59 -5.77
C ASN A 90 8.22 18.85 -4.76
N TYR A 91 6.99 18.41 -5.04
CA TYR A 91 5.88 18.56 -4.12
C TYR A 91 6.01 17.53 -2.99
N LYS A 92 6.55 17.99 -1.88
CA LYS A 92 6.58 17.27 -0.61
C LYS A 92 5.43 17.87 0.20
N PRO A 93 4.29 17.18 0.34
CA PRO A 93 3.20 17.70 1.16
C PRO A 93 3.71 17.80 2.60
N THR A 94 4.07 19.00 3.02
CA THR A 94 4.38 19.31 4.42
C THR A 94 3.08 19.32 5.21
N LEU A 95 3.17 19.17 6.54
CA LEU A 95 1.99 19.26 7.38
C LEU A 95 1.28 20.61 7.20
N ASP A 96 2.02 21.69 6.98
CA ASP A 96 1.47 23.03 6.75
C ASP A 96 0.63 23.12 5.46
N ASN A 97 1.09 22.47 4.39
CA ASN A 97 0.36 22.43 3.11
C ASN A 97 -0.94 21.62 3.25
N ILE A 98 -0.89 20.51 3.99
CA ILE A 98 -2.06 19.66 4.26
C ILE A 98 -3.04 20.42 5.16
N ILE A 99 -2.56 21.05 6.23
CA ILE A 99 -3.37 21.80 7.19
C ILE A 99 -4.04 22.99 6.50
N SER A 100 -3.32 23.76 5.67
CA SER A 100 -3.91 24.86 4.89
C SER A 100 -5.00 24.38 3.94
N ALA A 101 -4.77 23.28 3.21
CA ALA A 101 -5.77 22.72 2.30
C ALA A 101 -7.03 22.22 3.04
N ILE A 102 -6.89 21.78 4.29
CA ILE A 102 -8.02 21.42 5.16
C ILE A 102 -8.78 22.67 5.59
N TYR A 103 -8.09 23.73 6.00
CA TYR A 103 -8.72 25.00 6.38
C TYR A 103 -9.46 25.68 5.23
N ASP A 104 -8.90 25.64 4.02
CA ASP A 104 -9.53 26.24 2.84
C ASP A 104 -10.80 25.48 2.43
N LYS A 105 -10.81 24.15 2.62
CA LYS A 105 -11.97 23.30 2.32
C LYS A 105 -13.05 23.39 3.41
N TYR A 106 -12.64 23.58 4.67
CA TYR A 106 -13.51 23.73 5.83
C TYR A 106 -13.14 25.01 6.56
N PRO A 107 -13.55 26.18 6.01
CA PRO A 107 -13.34 27.44 6.71
C PRO A 107 -13.97 27.29 8.09
N LEU A 108 -13.17 27.49 9.14
CA LEU A 108 -13.65 27.54 10.51
C LEU A 108 -14.61 28.72 10.61
N GLN A 109 -15.88 28.44 10.37
CA GLN A 109 -16.97 29.33 10.70
C GLN A 109 -16.97 29.36 12.23
N ASN A 110 -16.94 30.56 12.81
CA ASN A 110 -16.79 30.82 14.25
C ASN A 110 -17.96 30.33 15.13
N GLU A 111 -18.67 29.28 14.75
CA GLU A 111 -19.77 28.72 15.53
C GLU A 111 -19.43 27.26 15.89
N LEU A 112 -19.07 27.02 17.17
CA LEU A 112 -19.11 25.68 17.73
C LEU A 112 -20.50 25.09 17.47
N PRO A 113 -20.64 23.81 17.06
CA PRO A 113 -21.94 23.17 17.07
C PRO A 113 -22.42 23.10 18.52
N THR A 114 -23.33 23.98 18.91
CA THR A 114 -24.07 23.84 20.17
C THR A 114 -24.80 22.50 20.10
N SER A 115 -24.45 21.59 21.00
CA SER A 115 -25.10 20.30 21.17
C SER A 115 -26.60 20.51 21.33
N THR A 116 -27.37 20.28 20.27
CA THR A 116 -28.83 20.26 20.30
C THR A 116 -29.31 18.90 20.78
N PHE A 117 -28.94 18.52 22.01
CA PHE A 117 -29.62 17.43 22.68
C PHE A 117 -30.95 17.99 23.20
N SER A 118 -32.04 17.79 22.44
CA SER A 118 -33.38 18.06 22.92
C SER A 118 -33.71 17.09 24.05
N PRO A 119 -34.02 17.56 25.27
CA PRO A 119 -34.55 16.70 26.31
C PRO A 119 -36.04 16.46 26.02
N SER A 120 -36.34 15.36 25.35
CA SER A 120 -37.66 14.73 25.35
C SER A 120 -37.38 13.26 25.58
N THR A 121 -37.83 12.63 26.66
CA THR A 121 -39.24 12.42 26.97
C THR A 121 -39.44 12.02 28.44
N GLU A 122 -40.47 12.63 29.03
CA GLU A 122 -41.48 12.07 29.95
C GLU A 122 -41.07 11.30 31.21
N LEU A 123 -41.45 11.88 32.37
CA LEU A 123 -41.57 11.16 33.63
C LEU A 123 -42.70 10.14 33.50
N ILE A 124 -42.34 8.87 33.65
CA ILE A 124 -43.29 7.76 33.74
C ILE A 124 -43.84 7.78 35.17
N ASP A 125 -45.08 8.21 35.36
CA ASP A 125 -45.77 8.08 36.64
C ASP A 125 -45.99 6.59 36.93
N ILE A 126 -45.29 6.06 37.94
CA ILE A 126 -45.54 4.71 38.48
C ILE A 126 -46.58 4.87 39.59
N THR A 127 -47.86 4.66 39.25
CA THR A 127 -48.89 4.40 40.27
C THR A 127 -48.73 2.97 40.80
N VAL A 128 -48.49 2.84 42.10
CA VAL A 128 -48.58 1.59 42.88
C VAL A 128 -49.88 1.61 43.68
#